data_AF-A0A8X7RDC2-F1
#
_entry.id   AF-A0A8X7RDC2-F1
#
_cell.length_a   1.000
_cell.length_b   1.000
_cell.length_c   1.000
_cell.angle_alpha   90.00
_cell.angle_beta   90.00
_cell.angle_gamma   90.00
#
_symmetry.space_group_name_H-M   'P 1'
#
loop_
_entity.id
_entity.type
_entity.pdbx_description
1 polymer ?
#
loop_
_entity_poly.entity_id
_entity_poly.type
_entity_poly.pdbx_seq_one_letter_code
_entity_poly.pdbx_strand_id
1 'polypeptide(L)'
;MQVVANFDFQPSPFSHATGEMLISPVGHRDESFVNFTDALEGASDDSPPSVAAVKVQKVYRSYRTRRRLADSVVVAEELWWQAMDYARLNHSTISFFDYSRPETAVSKWNRVSLNASKVGKGLSIVDKAQKLAFQHWIEAIDPRHRYGHNLHVYYEEWCKADAGQPFFYWLDVGDGKDMDLIDCSRSKLKQQCIKYLGPQEREEYEYVIIDGKIVHKLTGNFLHTMHGSEGTKWIFVMSTFKKLYAGLKKKGRFHHSSFLAGGATLAAGRVVVDNGVLKTISAYSGHYRPSDDSLKPFSRFFGRMKSA
;
A
#
# COMPACT_ATOMS: atom_id res chain seq x y z
N MET A 1 -36.31 19.42 -19.15
CA MET A 1 -35.02 19.91 -19.69
C MET A 1 -33.95 18.90 -19.30
N GLN A 2 -33.67 17.96 -20.18
CA GLN A 2 -32.65 16.92 -20.03
C GLN A 2 -31.39 17.45 -20.71
N VAL A 3 -30.27 17.55 -19.99
CA VAL A 3 -28.97 17.83 -20.60
C VAL A 3 -28.17 16.54 -20.54
N VAL A 4 -28.09 15.89 -21.69
CA VAL A 4 -27.22 14.74 -21.98
C VAL A 4 -25.85 15.31 -22.32
N ALA A 5 -24.83 15.01 -21.52
CA ALA A 5 -23.45 15.32 -21.87
C ALA A 5 -22.81 14.08 -22.51
N ASN A 6 -22.75 14.07 -23.84
CA ASN A 6 -21.92 13.16 -24.62
C ASN A 6 -20.45 13.52 -24.38
N PHE A 7 -19.65 12.56 -23.93
CA PHE A 7 -18.20 12.68 -23.89
C PHE A 7 -17.61 11.89 -25.06
N ASP A 8 -17.22 12.59 -26.11
CA ASP A 8 -16.42 12.06 -27.22
C ASP A 8 -14.96 11.92 -26.77
N PHE A 9 -14.47 10.69 -26.68
CA PHE A 9 -13.04 10.41 -26.51
C PHE A 9 -12.33 10.52 -27.87
N GLN A 10 -11.66 11.63 -28.12
CA GLN A 10 -10.64 11.73 -29.17
C GLN A 10 -9.34 11.05 -28.71
N PRO A 11 -8.78 10.09 -29.45
CA PRO A 11 -7.46 9.50 -29.15
C PRO A 11 -6.32 10.49 -29.46
N SER A 12 -5.20 10.32 -28.76
CA SER A 12 -4.05 11.23 -28.82
C SER A 12 -3.33 11.25 -30.18
N PRO A 13 -2.72 12.38 -30.61
CA PRO A 13 -2.19 12.54 -31.97
C PRO A 13 -0.72 12.11 -32.14
N PHE A 14 -0.18 11.23 -31.31
CA PHE A 14 1.24 10.83 -31.42
C PHE A 14 1.40 9.35 -31.78
N SER A 15 1.40 9.07 -33.07
CA SER A 15 1.89 7.81 -33.67
C SER A 15 3.11 8.07 -34.55
N HIS A 16 4.22 7.44 -34.17
CA HIS A 16 5.45 7.11 -34.92
C HIS A 16 6.17 8.18 -35.76
N ALA A 17 7.40 8.51 -35.32
CA ALA A 17 8.52 8.78 -36.23
C ALA A 17 9.80 8.15 -35.64
N THR A 18 10.36 7.23 -36.41
CA THR A 18 11.66 6.58 -36.25
C THR A 18 12.79 7.60 -36.48
N GLY A 19 13.62 7.83 -35.47
CA GLY A 19 14.85 8.62 -35.59
C GLY A 19 16.05 7.77 -35.18
N GLU A 20 16.86 7.39 -36.16
CA GLU A 20 18.16 6.74 -35.98
C GLU A 20 19.14 7.70 -35.30
N MET A 21 19.75 7.27 -34.20
CA MET A 21 20.89 7.95 -33.60
C MET A 21 22.11 7.04 -33.76
N LEU A 22 22.94 7.39 -34.75
CA LEU A 22 24.21 6.75 -35.09
C LEU A 22 25.19 6.86 -33.91
N ILE A 23 25.58 5.73 -33.33
CA ILE A 23 26.76 5.60 -32.46
C ILE A 23 27.60 4.45 -33.02
N SER A 24 28.83 4.78 -33.44
CA SER A 24 29.79 3.88 -34.09
C SER A 24 30.17 2.65 -33.23
N PRO A 25 30.45 1.48 -33.84
CA PRO A 25 30.72 0.26 -33.11
C PRO A 25 32.19 0.16 -32.66
N VAL A 26 32.41 -0.19 -31.39
CA VAL A 26 33.70 -0.65 -30.86
C VAL A 26 33.65 -2.18 -30.75
N GLY A 27 34.76 -2.81 -31.17
CA GLY A 27 34.86 -4.21 -31.58
C GLY A 27 34.42 -5.28 -30.58
N HIS A 28 33.84 -6.33 -31.17
CA HIS A 28 33.56 -7.64 -30.60
C HIS A 28 34.84 -8.29 -30.05
N ARG A 29 34.82 -8.70 -28.78
CA ARG A 29 35.61 -9.84 -28.30
C ARG A 29 34.69 -10.72 -27.46
N ASP A 30 34.38 -11.87 -28.04
CA ASP A 30 33.79 -13.00 -27.36
C ASP A 30 34.74 -13.47 -26.25
N GLU A 31 34.27 -13.53 -25.01
CA GLU A 31 34.75 -14.56 -24.10
C GLU A 31 33.58 -15.23 -23.40
N SER A 32 33.54 -16.54 -23.66
CA SER A 32 32.53 -17.52 -23.37
C SER A 32 32.33 -17.77 -21.88
N PHE A 33 31.05 -17.93 -21.55
CA PHE A 33 30.48 -18.49 -20.34
C PHE A 33 30.86 -19.97 -20.20
N VAL A 34 32.07 -20.29 -19.74
CA VAL A 34 32.44 -21.63 -19.27
C VAL A 34 33.58 -21.55 -18.26
N ASN A 35 33.57 -22.44 -17.28
CA ASN A 35 34.56 -22.67 -16.20
C ASN A 35 34.19 -22.10 -14.82
N PHE A 36 33.04 -22.53 -14.29
CA PHE A 36 32.74 -22.48 -12.85
C PHE A 36 33.02 -23.81 -12.13
N THR A 37 33.58 -24.82 -12.81
CA THR A 37 33.79 -26.18 -12.24
C THR A 37 35.24 -26.65 -12.15
N ASP A 38 36.23 -25.90 -12.62
CA ASP A 38 37.64 -26.31 -12.58
C ASP A 38 38.44 -25.73 -11.39
N ALA A 39 37.79 -25.08 -10.43
CA ALA A 39 38.47 -24.42 -9.31
C ALA A 39 38.45 -25.23 -7.99
N LEU A 40 38.40 -26.57 -8.06
CA LEU A 40 38.39 -27.42 -6.87
C LEU A 40 39.36 -28.63 -6.89
N GLU A 41 40.17 -28.82 -7.94
CA GLU A 41 41.23 -29.84 -7.93
C GLU A 41 42.59 -29.20 -8.23
N GLY A 42 43.41 -29.07 -7.19
CA GLY A 42 44.78 -28.54 -7.30
C GLY A 42 45.23 -27.76 -6.07
N ALA A 43 45.06 -28.31 -4.86
CA ALA A 43 45.67 -27.75 -3.66
C ALA A 43 47.14 -28.21 -3.58
N SER A 44 48.06 -27.38 -4.08
CA SER A 44 49.46 -27.40 -3.66
C SER A 44 49.66 -26.45 -2.47
N ASP A 45 50.28 -26.98 -1.42
CA ASP A 45 50.44 -26.40 -0.08
C ASP A 45 51.60 -25.38 -0.01
N ASP A 46 51.58 -24.35 -0.86
CA ASP A 46 52.65 -23.32 -0.84
C ASP A 46 52.22 -21.96 -1.44
N SER A 47 51.04 -21.45 -1.05
CA SER A 47 50.66 -20.06 -1.36
C SER A 47 51.08 -19.12 -0.22
N PRO A 48 51.85 -18.06 -0.46
CA PRO A 48 52.37 -17.22 0.62
C PRO A 48 51.22 -16.55 1.39
N PRO A 49 51.34 -16.35 2.72
CA PRO A 49 50.30 -15.76 3.57
C PRO A 49 49.71 -14.44 3.05
N SER A 50 50.49 -13.71 2.26
CA SER A 50 50.10 -12.46 1.63
C SER A 50 48.98 -12.61 0.60
N VAL A 51 48.90 -13.71 -0.16
CA VAL A 51 47.89 -13.88 -1.22
C VAL A 51 46.51 -14.17 -0.64
N ALA A 52 46.45 -15.02 0.39
CA ALA A 52 45.22 -15.29 1.13
C ALA A 52 44.72 -14.02 1.85
N ALA A 53 45.63 -13.28 2.51
CA ALA A 53 45.29 -12.03 3.19
C ALA A 53 44.76 -10.96 2.22
N VAL A 54 45.38 -10.81 1.04
CA VAL A 54 44.92 -9.86 0.00
C VAL A 54 43.54 -10.24 -0.53
N LYS A 55 43.25 -11.53 -0.72
CA LYS A 55 41.90 -12.00 -1.11
C LYS A 55 40.85 -11.61 -0.07
N VAL A 56 41.10 -11.86 1.22
CA VAL A 56 40.19 -11.49 2.32
C VAL A 56 39.96 -9.97 2.38
N GLN A 57 41.02 -9.18 2.27
CA GLN A 57 40.92 -7.71 2.28
C GLN A 57 40.13 -7.18 1.09
N LYS A 58 40.31 -7.75 -0.11
CA LYS A 58 39.57 -7.37 -1.31
C LYS A 58 38.07 -7.68 -1.19
N VAL A 59 37.74 -8.86 -0.65
CA VAL A 59 36.35 -9.26 -0.36
C VAL A 59 35.71 -8.32 0.66
N TYR A 60 36.42 -8.00 1.75
CA TYR A 60 35.89 -7.11 2.79
C TYR A 60 35.69 -5.66 2.29
N ARG A 61 36.63 -5.11 1.50
CA ARG A 61 36.48 -3.78 0.88
C ARG A 61 35.28 -3.75 -0.07
N SER A 62 35.12 -4.78 -0.90
CA SER A 62 33.96 -4.91 -1.80
C SER A 62 32.63 -5.01 -1.04
N TYR A 63 32.60 -5.79 0.06
CA TYR A 63 31.44 -5.87 0.95
C TYR A 63 31.09 -4.49 1.55
N ARG A 64 32.08 -3.76 2.07
CA ARG A 64 31.86 -2.44 2.68
C ARG A 64 31.33 -1.41 1.68
N THR A 65 31.83 -1.40 0.46
CA THR A 65 31.32 -0.51 -0.61
C THR A 65 29.87 -0.86 -0.97
N ARG A 66 29.55 -2.14 -1.14
CA ARG A 66 28.17 -2.58 -1.40
C ARG A 66 27.23 -2.24 -0.26
N ARG A 67 27.67 -2.36 1.00
CA ARG A 67 26.87 -1.97 2.17
C ARG A 67 26.62 -0.46 2.22
N ARG A 68 27.64 0.37 1.96
CA ARG A 68 27.48 1.83 1.87
C ARG A 68 26.52 2.24 0.76
N LEU A 69 26.61 1.63 -0.42
CA LEU A 69 25.68 1.88 -1.51
C LEU A 69 24.26 1.46 -1.14
N ALA A 70 24.08 0.30 -0.50
CA ALA A 70 22.78 -0.13 0.00
C ALA A 70 22.20 0.83 1.05
N ASP A 71 23.02 1.30 1.99
CA ASP A 71 22.60 2.28 3.00
C ASP A 71 22.22 3.63 2.36
N SER A 72 22.98 4.09 1.36
CA SER A 72 22.65 5.30 0.59
C SER A 72 21.37 5.13 -0.25
N VAL A 73 21.10 3.94 -0.80
CA VAL A 73 19.86 3.66 -1.54
C VAL A 73 18.65 3.72 -0.61
N VAL A 74 18.76 3.19 0.62
CA VAL A 74 17.69 3.29 1.62
C VAL A 74 17.41 4.75 1.99
N VAL A 75 18.46 5.56 2.18
CA VAL A 75 18.32 7.00 2.46
C VAL A 75 17.73 7.74 1.25
N ALA A 76 18.15 7.42 0.04
CA ALA A 76 17.60 8.03 -1.18
C ALA A 76 16.13 7.66 -1.42
N GLU A 77 15.73 6.43 -1.10
CA GLU A 77 14.34 5.99 -1.14
C GLU A 77 13.49 6.74 -0.11
N GLU A 78 14.00 6.89 1.12
CA GLU A 78 13.33 7.65 2.18
C GLU A 78 13.18 9.14 1.80
N LEU A 79 14.23 9.77 1.26
CA LEU A 79 14.19 11.15 0.79
C LEU A 79 13.27 11.34 -0.42
N TRP A 80 13.18 10.35 -1.32
CA TRP A 80 12.25 10.40 -2.46
C TRP A 80 10.79 10.30 -2.02
N TRP A 81 10.48 9.43 -1.06
CA TRP A 81 9.14 9.40 -0.47
C TRP A 81 8.82 10.70 0.26
N GLN A 82 9.77 11.30 0.98
CA GLN A 82 9.59 12.63 1.58
C GLN A 82 9.34 13.72 0.53
N ALA A 83 10.04 13.70 -0.60
CA ALA A 83 9.86 14.65 -1.68
C ALA A 83 8.51 14.47 -2.40
N MET A 84 8.08 13.23 -2.65
CA MET A 84 6.76 12.94 -3.22
C MET A 84 5.62 13.26 -2.25
N ASP A 85 5.79 12.93 -0.97
CA ASP A 85 4.87 13.30 0.11
C ASP A 85 4.78 14.81 0.20
N TYR A 86 5.91 15.53 0.16
CA TYR A 86 5.98 16.98 0.14
C TYR A 86 5.32 17.57 -1.11
N ALA A 87 5.55 17.04 -2.31
CA ALA A 87 4.90 17.50 -3.52
C ALA A 87 3.38 17.27 -3.49
N ARG A 88 2.92 16.09 -3.03
CA ARG A 88 1.50 15.79 -2.84
C ARG A 88 0.88 16.63 -1.73
N LEU A 89 1.55 16.81 -0.60
CA LEU A 89 1.11 17.67 0.50
C LEU A 89 1.02 19.11 0.03
N ASN A 90 2.07 19.65 -0.58
CA ASN A 90 2.08 21.01 -1.12
C ASN A 90 0.97 21.22 -2.13
N HIS A 91 0.79 20.28 -3.06
CA HIS A 91 -0.28 20.37 -4.03
C HIS A 91 -1.65 20.23 -3.38
N SER A 92 -1.83 19.40 -2.33
CA SER A 92 -3.12 19.13 -1.64
C SER A 92 -3.45 20.08 -0.49
N THR A 93 -2.48 20.90 -0.06
CA THR A 93 -2.50 21.60 1.23
C THR A 93 -2.00 23.05 1.15
N ILE A 94 -0.91 23.34 0.41
CA ILE A 94 -0.29 24.68 0.37
C ILE A 94 -0.88 25.57 -0.72
N SER A 95 -1.08 25.06 -1.95
CA SER A 95 -1.82 25.79 -2.99
C SER A 95 -3.25 26.14 -2.57
N PHE A 96 -3.79 25.38 -1.62
CA PHE A 96 -5.15 25.49 -1.09
C PHE A 96 -5.33 26.58 -0.02
N PHE A 97 -4.24 26.98 0.64
CA PHE A 97 -4.27 27.94 1.75
C PHE A 97 -3.31 29.11 1.50
N ASP A 98 -3.26 29.56 0.24
CA ASP A 98 -2.62 30.81 -0.14
C ASP A 98 -3.59 31.98 0.17
N TYR A 99 -3.33 32.70 1.26
CA TYR A 99 -4.09 33.90 1.63
C TYR A 99 -4.11 34.97 0.52
N SER A 100 -3.09 34.99 -0.33
CA SER A 100 -2.99 35.93 -1.45
C SER A 100 -3.77 35.48 -2.69
N ARG A 101 -4.16 34.20 -2.77
CA ARG A 101 -4.93 33.61 -3.87
C ARG A 101 -5.99 32.63 -3.33
N PRO A 102 -7.12 33.14 -2.81
CA PRO A 102 -8.19 32.29 -2.28
C PRO A 102 -8.74 31.36 -3.37
N GLU A 103 -8.98 30.10 -3.00
CA GLU A 103 -9.61 29.12 -3.90
C GLU A 103 -10.96 29.60 -4.41
N THR A 104 -11.21 29.34 -5.69
CA THR A 104 -12.55 29.42 -6.26
C THR A 104 -13.47 28.39 -5.62
N ALA A 105 -14.77 28.69 -5.55
CA ALA A 105 -15.77 27.74 -5.06
C ALA A 105 -15.73 26.41 -5.84
N VAL A 106 -15.44 26.48 -7.15
CA VAL A 106 -15.29 25.31 -8.03
C VAL A 106 -14.15 24.40 -7.57
N SER A 107 -12.98 24.96 -7.23
CA SER A 107 -11.84 24.18 -6.73
C SER A 107 -12.15 23.49 -5.39
N LYS A 108 -12.83 24.22 -4.48
CA LYS A 108 -13.33 23.65 -3.21
C LYS A 108 -14.26 22.47 -3.44
N TRP A 109 -15.23 22.61 -4.35
CA TRP A 109 -16.18 21.55 -4.69
C TRP A 109 -15.51 20.35 -5.38
N ASN A 110 -14.57 20.59 -6.30
CA ASN A 110 -13.79 19.53 -6.93
C ASN A 110 -13.00 18.71 -5.91
N ARG A 111 -12.38 19.38 -4.92
CA ARG A 111 -11.64 18.71 -3.84
C ARG A 111 -12.55 17.88 -2.93
N VAL A 112 -13.66 18.46 -2.48
CA VAL A 112 -14.64 17.72 -1.65
C VAL A 112 -15.14 16.50 -2.42
N SER A 113 -15.42 16.65 -3.71
CA SER A 113 -15.86 15.57 -4.59
C SER A 113 -14.79 14.48 -4.76
N LEU A 114 -13.51 14.86 -4.88
CA LEU A 114 -12.39 13.91 -4.98
C LEU A 114 -12.16 13.14 -3.67
N ASN A 115 -12.24 13.82 -2.53
CA ASN A 115 -12.12 13.15 -1.23
C ASN A 115 -13.31 12.23 -0.95
N ALA A 116 -14.52 12.70 -1.29
CA ALA A 116 -15.72 11.88 -1.22
C ALA A 116 -15.65 10.66 -2.14
N SER A 117 -15.07 10.79 -3.35
CA SER A 117 -14.92 9.66 -4.27
C SER A 117 -13.90 8.63 -3.79
N LYS A 118 -12.83 9.04 -3.10
CA LYS A 118 -11.88 8.12 -2.45
C LYS A 118 -12.55 7.26 -1.38
N VAL A 119 -13.27 7.91 -0.47
CA VAL A 119 -13.99 7.25 0.64
C VAL A 119 -15.21 6.47 0.15
N GLY A 120 -15.80 6.92 -0.96
CA GLY A 120 -17.01 6.37 -1.54
C GLY A 120 -16.81 5.37 -2.67
N LYS A 121 -15.56 5.03 -3.02
CA LYS A 121 -15.24 4.15 -4.14
C LYS A 121 -15.93 2.79 -3.96
N GLY A 122 -16.82 2.44 -4.90
CA GLY A 122 -17.55 1.17 -4.92
C GLY A 122 -18.96 1.20 -4.32
N LEU A 123 -19.38 2.31 -3.70
CA LEU A 123 -20.72 2.41 -3.10
C LEU A 123 -21.86 2.47 -4.09
N SER A 124 -21.64 3.10 -5.25
CA SER A 124 -22.65 3.19 -6.31
C SER A 124 -22.98 1.83 -6.95
N ILE A 125 -22.18 0.81 -6.66
CA ILE A 125 -22.30 -0.53 -7.26
C ILE A 125 -23.20 -1.43 -6.40
N VAL A 126 -23.22 -1.24 -5.07
CA VAL A 126 -23.97 -2.13 -4.16
C VAL A 126 -24.53 -1.34 -2.97
N ASP A 127 -25.86 -1.29 -2.85
CA ASP A 127 -26.59 -0.59 -1.78
C ASP A 127 -26.19 -0.99 -0.36
N LYS A 128 -25.65 -2.21 -0.19
CA LYS A 128 -25.22 -2.78 1.10
C LYS A 128 -23.71 -2.69 1.35
N ALA A 129 -22.95 -1.97 0.51
CA ALA A 129 -21.50 -1.84 0.68
C ALA A 129 -21.14 -1.01 1.91
N GLN A 130 -20.14 -1.48 2.65
CA GLN A 130 -19.64 -0.86 3.86
C GLN A 130 -18.56 0.15 3.54
N LYS A 131 -18.74 1.37 4.07
CA LYS A 131 -17.71 2.42 4.06
C LYS A 131 -16.77 2.24 5.24
N LEU A 132 -15.60 2.86 5.13
CA LEU A 132 -14.77 3.11 6.30
C LEU A 132 -15.58 3.84 7.39
N ALA A 133 -15.25 3.60 8.65
CA ALA A 133 -15.74 4.42 9.75
C ALA A 133 -15.18 5.84 9.61
N PHE A 134 -15.98 6.85 9.99
CA PHE A 134 -15.61 8.26 9.89
C PHE A 134 -14.21 8.57 10.47
N GLN A 135 -13.89 7.99 11.63
CA GLN A 135 -12.58 8.13 12.30
C GLN A 135 -11.39 7.66 11.45
N HIS A 136 -11.61 6.81 10.45
CA HIS A 136 -10.57 6.28 9.56
C HIS A 136 -10.61 6.91 8.16
N TRP A 137 -11.53 7.82 7.86
CA TRP A 137 -11.56 8.51 6.55
C TRP A 137 -10.32 9.39 6.36
N ILE A 138 -9.85 10.00 7.44
CA ILE A 138 -8.65 10.83 7.45
C ILE A 138 -7.42 10.05 6.99
N GLU A 139 -7.30 8.75 7.29
CA GLU A 139 -6.23 7.88 6.77
C GLU A 139 -6.32 7.70 5.24
N ALA A 140 -7.54 7.54 4.71
CA ALA A 140 -7.74 7.29 3.29
C ALA A 140 -7.50 8.54 2.43
N ILE A 141 -7.77 9.73 2.98
CA ILE A 141 -7.55 11.00 2.28
C ILE A 141 -6.15 11.58 2.54
N ASP A 142 -5.48 11.18 3.63
CA ASP A 142 -4.09 11.55 3.92
C ASP A 142 -3.17 11.03 2.80
N PRO A 143 -2.44 11.89 2.08
CA PRO A 143 -1.52 11.46 1.03
C PRO A 143 -0.48 10.44 1.48
N ARG A 144 -0.13 10.46 2.77
CA ARG A 144 0.87 9.60 3.41
C ARG A 144 0.29 8.34 4.02
N HIS A 145 -1.04 8.24 4.08
CA HIS A 145 -1.78 7.15 4.71
C HIS A 145 -1.33 6.86 6.15
N ARG A 146 -1.03 7.91 6.93
CA ARG A 146 -0.71 7.76 8.37
C ARG A 146 -1.85 7.05 9.08
N TYR A 147 -1.51 6.20 10.03
CA TYR A 147 -2.46 5.33 10.69
C TYR A 147 -3.61 6.12 11.32
N GLY A 148 -4.84 5.84 10.90
CA GLY A 148 -6.00 6.68 11.21
C GLY A 148 -6.23 6.90 12.72
N HIS A 149 -5.94 5.89 13.55
CA HIS A 149 -6.05 6.03 15.00
C HIS A 149 -5.08 7.08 15.56
N ASN A 150 -3.84 7.12 15.06
CA ASN A 150 -2.85 8.11 15.47
C ASN A 150 -3.22 9.50 14.92
N LEU A 151 -3.68 9.59 13.66
CA LEU A 151 -4.14 10.86 13.07
C LEU A 151 -5.31 11.46 13.84
N HIS A 152 -6.21 10.63 14.37
CA HIS A 152 -7.40 11.11 15.07
C HIS A 152 -7.07 11.87 16.35
N VAL A 153 -6.02 11.46 17.08
CA VAL A 153 -5.55 12.16 18.28
C VAL A 153 -5.16 13.61 17.95
N TYR A 154 -4.46 13.82 16.83
CA TYR A 154 -4.11 15.17 16.36
C TYR A 154 -5.32 15.93 15.80
N TYR A 155 -6.27 15.21 15.20
CA TYR A 155 -7.50 15.81 14.69
C TYR A 155 -8.36 16.39 15.82
N GLU A 156 -8.44 15.72 16.96
CA GLU A 156 -9.15 16.23 18.14
C GLU A 156 -8.51 17.52 18.68
N GLU A 157 -7.17 17.59 18.71
CA GLU A 157 -6.46 18.82 19.12
C GLU A 157 -6.63 19.95 18.10
N TRP A 158 -6.60 19.63 16.81
CA TRP A 158 -6.91 20.60 15.75
C TRP A 158 -8.31 21.19 15.89
N CYS A 159 -9.31 20.38 16.22
CA CYS A 159 -10.68 20.86 16.47
C CYS A 159 -10.77 21.83 17.66
N LYS A 160 -9.87 21.73 18.64
CA LYS A 160 -9.82 22.62 19.81
C LYS A 160 -9.04 23.91 19.54
N ALA A 161 -8.06 23.88 18.63
CA ALA A 161 -7.09 24.96 18.45
C ALA A 161 -7.63 26.23 17.75
N ASP A 162 -8.87 26.21 17.23
CA ASP A 162 -9.49 27.29 16.43
C ASP A 162 -8.54 27.93 15.40
N ALA A 163 -7.69 27.10 14.78
CA ALA A 163 -6.53 27.58 14.02
C ALA A 163 -6.90 28.23 12.67
N GLY A 164 -8.15 28.15 12.22
CA GLY A 164 -8.59 28.57 10.87
C GLY A 164 -7.93 27.83 9.69
N GLN A 165 -6.98 26.94 9.97
CA GLN A 165 -6.18 26.18 9.02
C GLN A 165 -6.81 24.80 8.73
N PRO A 166 -6.78 24.29 7.49
CA PRO A 166 -7.17 22.91 7.19
C PRO A 166 -6.31 21.91 7.97
N PHE A 167 -6.91 20.79 8.41
CA PHE A 167 -6.25 19.83 9.29
C PHE A 167 -4.84 19.40 8.84
N PHE A 168 -4.64 18.94 7.60
CA PHE A 168 -3.31 18.52 7.14
C PHE A 168 -2.33 19.70 7.00
N TYR A 169 -2.82 20.91 6.70
CA TYR A 169 -1.98 22.10 6.69
C TYR A 169 -1.47 22.40 8.08
N TRP A 170 -2.41 22.52 9.02
CA TRP A 170 -2.12 22.74 10.43
C TRP A 170 -1.16 21.68 10.96
N LEU A 171 -1.39 20.43 10.60
CA LEU A 171 -0.61 19.30 11.08
C LEU A 171 0.80 19.28 10.53
N ASP A 172 1.04 19.59 9.25
CA ASP A 172 2.35 19.37 8.60
C ASP A 172 3.18 20.64 8.40
N VAL A 173 2.53 21.82 8.30
CA VAL A 173 3.18 23.09 7.92
C VAL A 173 2.82 24.24 8.85
N GLY A 174 1.58 24.28 9.32
CA GLY A 174 1.01 25.36 10.12
C GLY A 174 1.26 25.19 11.61
N ASP A 175 0.28 25.59 12.41
CA ASP A 175 0.49 25.84 13.84
C ASP A 175 0.71 24.55 14.64
N GLY A 176 0.20 23.41 14.15
CA GLY A 176 0.37 22.10 14.76
C GLY A 176 1.65 21.37 14.36
N LYS A 177 2.53 21.97 13.54
CA LYS A 177 3.69 21.27 12.96
C LYS A 177 4.69 20.76 14.01
N ASP A 178 4.84 21.50 15.10
CA ASP A 178 5.78 21.22 16.20
C ASP A 178 5.06 20.59 17.42
N MET A 179 3.76 20.32 17.31
CA MET A 179 2.98 19.68 18.36
C MET A 179 3.37 18.20 18.51
N ASP A 180 3.67 17.79 19.74
CA ASP A 180 3.99 16.41 20.10
C ASP A 180 3.08 15.96 21.26
N LEU A 181 2.23 14.95 21.00
CA LEU A 181 1.20 14.51 21.94
C LEU A 181 1.65 13.28 22.73
N ILE A 182 1.32 13.24 24.02
CA ILE A 182 1.69 12.15 24.94
C ILE A 182 1.13 10.80 24.44
N ASP A 183 -0.14 10.76 24.03
CA ASP A 183 -0.80 9.53 23.56
C ASP A 183 -0.29 9.06 22.18
N CYS A 184 0.21 10.01 21.37
CA CYS A 184 0.78 9.72 20.07
C CYS A 184 1.90 10.67 19.72
N SER A 185 3.13 10.25 19.96
CA SER A 185 4.29 11.06 19.58
C SER A 185 4.34 11.31 18.08
N ARG A 186 4.97 12.42 17.70
CA ARG A 186 5.16 12.86 16.32
C ARG A 186 5.94 11.84 15.51
N SER A 187 6.95 11.22 16.13
CA SER A 187 7.73 10.14 15.55
C SER A 187 6.85 8.92 15.24
N LYS A 188 6.01 8.50 16.21
CA LYS A 188 5.06 7.39 16.02
C LYS A 188 4.03 7.67 14.92
N LEU A 189 3.52 8.91 14.85
CA LEU A 189 2.59 9.33 13.79
C LEU A 189 3.24 9.22 12.40
N LYS A 190 4.49 9.68 12.25
CA LYS A 190 5.23 9.64 10.98
C LYS A 190 5.65 8.22 10.59
N GLN A 191 5.93 7.36 11.56
CA GLN A 191 6.40 5.99 11.30
C GLN A 191 5.28 5.02 10.93
N GLN A 192 4.10 5.16 11.54
CA GLN A 192 2.98 4.25 11.31
C GLN A 192 2.13 4.71 10.13
N CYS A 193 2.49 4.27 8.94
CA CYS A 193 1.73 4.46 7.71
C CYS A 193 1.17 3.15 7.18
N ILE A 194 -0.06 3.17 6.71
CA ILE A 194 -0.78 2.02 6.20
C ILE A 194 -0.46 1.80 4.74
N LYS A 195 0.00 0.60 4.40
CA LYS A 195 0.20 0.21 3.01
C LYS A 195 -1.15 0.02 2.34
N TYR A 196 -1.47 0.86 1.37
CA TYR A 196 -2.63 0.71 0.49
C TYR A 196 -2.18 -0.01 -0.79
N LEU A 197 -2.81 -1.15 -1.08
CA LEU A 197 -2.41 -1.97 -2.21
C LEU A 197 -2.94 -1.40 -3.53
N GLY A 198 -2.07 -1.33 -4.53
CA GLY A 198 -2.43 -1.12 -5.93
C GLY A 198 -3.10 -2.34 -6.57
N PRO A 199 -3.70 -2.21 -7.77
CA PRO A 199 -4.37 -3.32 -8.45
C PRO A 199 -3.50 -4.58 -8.61
N GLN A 200 -2.23 -4.44 -9.01
CA GLN A 200 -1.30 -5.55 -9.17
C GLN A 200 -0.91 -6.17 -7.82
N GLU A 201 -0.55 -5.34 -6.83
CA GLU A 201 -0.17 -5.83 -5.50
C GLU A 201 -1.31 -6.60 -4.80
N ARG A 202 -2.57 -6.33 -5.14
CA ARG A 202 -3.74 -7.05 -4.60
C ARG A 202 -3.82 -8.49 -5.07
N GLU A 203 -3.23 -8.83 -6.21
CA GLU A 203 -3.29 -10.19 -6.76
C GLU A 203 -2.61 -11.20 -5.83
N GLU A 204 -1.55 -10.78 -5.12
CA GLU A 204 -0.85 -11.56 -4.08
C GLU A 204 -1.71 -11.88 -2.85
N TYR A 205 -2.86 -11.24 -2.72
CA TYR A 205 -3.77 -11.42 -1.60
C TYR A 205 -5.12 -12.00 -2.04
N GLU A 206 -5.31 -12.31 -3.33
CA GLU A 206 -6.58 -12.78 -3.88
C GLU A 206 -6.74 -14.29 -3.65
N TYR A 207 -7.89 -14.67 -3.10
CA TYR A 207 -8.26 -16.07 -2.87
C TYR A 207 -9.57 -16.39 -3.60
N VAL A 208 -9.66 -17.61 -4.09
CA VAL A 208 -10.84 -18.18 -4.74
C VAL A 208 -11.32 -19.41 -3.96
N ILE A 209 -12.55 -19.83 -4.21
CA ILE A 209 -13.09 -21.06 -3.62
C ILE A 209 -13.14 -22.12 -4.71
N ILE A 210 -12.49 -23.25 -4.48
CA ILE A 210 -12.48 -24.42 -5.39
C ILE A 210 -12.84 -25.62 -4.54
N ASP A 211 -13.88 -26.37 -4.93
CA ASP A 211 -14.39 -27.54 -4.20
C ASP A 211 -14.61 -27.28 -2.69
N GLY A 212 -15.18 -26.11 -2.38
CA GLY A 212 -15.42 -25.68 -1.00
C GLY A 212 -14.16 -25.33 -0.18
N LYS A 213 -12.97 -25.30 -0.80
CA LYS A 213 -11.70 -24.90 -0.16
C LYS A 213 -11.25 -23.52 -0.61
N ILE A 214 -10.65 -22.75 0.30
CA ILE A 214 -10.09 -21.43 0.02
C ILE A 214 -8.66 -21.59 -0.50
N VAL A 215 -8.45 -21.18 -1.74
CA VAL A 215 -7.22 -21.38 -2.51
C VAL A 215 -6.64 -20.04 -2.95
N HIS A 216 -5.35 -19.84 -2.76
CA HIS A 216 -4.66 -18.65 -3.25
C HIS A 216 -4.66 -18.65 -4.78
N LYS A 217 -5.12 -17.55 -5.39
CA LYS A 217 -5.44 -17.51 -6.82
C LYS A 217 -4.23 -17.76 -7.72
N LEU A 218 -3.06 -17.22 -7.35
CA LEU A 218 -1.86 -17.33 -8.18
C LEU A 218 -1.09 -18.63 -7.97
N THR A 219 -0.98 -19.08 -6.72
CA THR A 219 -0.10 -20.21 -6.37
C THR A 219 -0.84 -21.54 -6.31
N GLY A 220 -2.18 -21.53 -6.25
CA GLY A 220 -2.97 -22.75 -6.03
C GLY A 220 -2.85 -23.33 -4.62
N ASN A 221 -2.11 -22.69 -3.72
CA ASN A 221 -1.92 -23.17 -2.36
C ASN A 221 -3.15 -22.93 -1.52
N PHE A 222 -3.47 -23.87 -0.63
CA PHE A 222 -4.53 -23.67 0.35
C PHE A 222 -4.20 -22.56 1.33
N LEU A 223 -5.20 -21.74 1.66
CA LEU A 223 -5.07 -20.78 2.74
C LEU A 223 -4.98 -21.55 4.07
N HIS A 224 -3.90 -21.31 4.79
CA HIS A 224 -3.69 -21.85 6.13
C HIS A 224 -3.33 -20.72 7.08
N THR A 225 -4.13 -20.53 8.14
CA THR A 225 -3.99 -19.40 9.06
C THR A 225 -3.67 -19.80 10.49
N MET A 226 -3.54 -21.10 10.79
CA MET A 226 -3.35 -21.60 12.16
C MET A 226 -1.88 -21.61 12.59
N HIS A 227 -0.94 -21.53 11.65
CA HIS A 227 0.49 -21.35 11.94
C HIS A 227 0.82 -19.87 12.20
N GLY A 228 0.58 -19.40 13.42
CA GLY A 228 1.00 -18.07 13.85
C GLY A 228 1.38 -18.07 15.33
N SER A 229 2.36 -17.25 15.70
CA SER A 229 2.62 -16.95 17.11
C SER A 229 1.40 -16.29 17.74
N GLU A 230 1.29 -16.39 19.07
CA GLU A 230 0.21 -15.81 19.85
C GLU A 230 0.04 -14.31 19.49
N GLY A 231 -1.17 -13.92 19.07
CA GLY A 231 -1.48 -12.56 18.63
C GLY A 231 -1.48 -12.32 17.11
N THR A 232 -1.08 -13.29 16.30
CA THR A 232 -1.19 -13.23 14.83
C THR A 232 -2.66 -13.23 14.39
N LYS A 233 -3.09 -12.18 13.68
CA LYS A 233 -4.50 -12.01 13.27
C LYS A 233 -4.60 -12.01 11.75
N TRP A 234 -5.22 -13.04 11.19
CA TRP A 234 -5.62 -13.06 9.79
C TRP A 234 -6.91 -12.26 9.59
N ILE A 235 -6.91 -11.43 8.57
CA ILE A 235 -8.04 -10.59 8.19
C ILE A 235 -8.41 -10.86 6.75
N PHE A 236 -9.68 -10.63 6.42
CA PHE A 236 -10.18 -10.73 5.07
C PHE A 236 -11.05 -9.53 4.70
N VAL A 237 -11.14 -9.26 3.40
CA VAL A 237 -12.06 -8.31 2.79
C VAL A 237 -12.66 -8.94 1.54
N MET A 238 -13.97 -8.79 1.37
CA MET A 238 -14.66 -9.07 0.12
C MET A 238 -14.97 -7.75 -0.59
N SER A 239 -14.48 -7.58 -1.82
CA SER A 239 -14.75 -6.39 -2.61
C SER A 239 -16.18 -6.35 -3.13
N THR A 240 -16.62 -5.19 -3.63
CA THR A 240 -17.93 -5.02 -4.31
C THR A 240 -18.08 -5.86 -5.56
N PHE A 241 -16.97 -6.31 -6.16
CA PHE A 241 -16.93 -7.26 -7.26
C PHE A 241 -16.85 -8.73 -6.81
N LYS A 242 -17.11 -9.01 -5.52
CA LYS A 242 -17.07 -10.36 -4.92
C LYS A 242 -15.70 -11.05 -5.01
N LYS A 243 -14.62 -10.28 -5.13
CA LYS A 243 -13.26 -10.82 -4.97
C LYS A 243 -12.93 -10.91 -3.49
N LEU A 244 -12.39 -12.06 -3.06
CA LEU A 244 -11.96 -12.29 -1.69
C LEU A 244 -10.47 -12.01 -1.57
N TYR A 245 -10.12 -11.15 -0.63
CA TYR A 245 -8.73 -10.88 -0.25
C TYR A 245 -8.49 -11.27 1.19
N ALA A 246 -7.35 -11.91 1.49
CA ALA A 246 -6.98 -12.29 2.85
C ALA A 246 -5.49 -12.10 3.10
N GLY A 247 -5.12 -11.80 4.34
CA GLY A 247 -3.74 -11.53 4.70
C GLY A 247 -3.52 -11.33 6.20
N LEU A 248 -2.26 -11.29 6.58
CA LEU A 248 -1.82 -11.05 7.95
C LEU A 248 -1.97 -9.56 8.32
N LYS A 249 -2.69 -9.29 9.42
CA LYS A 249 -2.77 -7.94 10.00
C LYS A 249 -1.44 -7.57 10.63
N LYS A 250 -0.94 -6.36 10.31
CA LYS A 250 0.23 -5.74 10.95
C LYS A 250 -0.21 -4.39 11.53
N LYS A 251 -0.29 -4.26 12.86
CA LYS A 251 -0.78 -3.03 13.51
C LYS A 251 0.04 -1.82 13.04
N GLY A 252 -0.63 -0.75 12.62
CA GLY A 252 0.01 0.47 12.12
C GLY A 252 0.68 0.35 10.74
N ARG A 253 0.54 -0.79 10.03
CA ARG A 253 1.10 -0.98 8.68
C ARG A 253 0.17 -1.65 7.68
N PHE A 254 -0.66 -2.59 8.12
CA PHE A 254 -1.54 -3.35 7.23
C PHE A 254 -2.81 -3.81 7.95
N HIS A 255 -3.97 -3.42 7.41
CA HIS A 255 -5.29 -3.82 7.92
C HIS A 255 -6.35 -3.80 6.81
N HIS A 256 -7.64 -3.94 7.15
CA HIS A 256 -8.71 -4.13 6.16
C HIS A 256 -8.71 -3.09 5.02
N SER A 257 -8.49 -1.81 5.33
CA SER A 257 -8.44 -0.74 4.32
C SER A 257 -7.31 -0.93 3.29
N SER A 258 -6.22 -1.62 3.67
CA SER A 258 -5.07 -1.89 2.80
C SER A 258 -5.47 -2.59 1.52
N PHE A 259 -6.36 -3.59 1.59
CA PHE A 259 -6.73 -4.41 0.44
C PHE A 259 -7.37 -3.61 -0.69
N LEU A 260 -8.22 -2.63 -0.37
CA LEU A 260 -8.97 -1.86 -1.37
C LEU A 260 -8.57 -0.38 -1.42
N ALA A 261 -7.45 -0.02 -0.79
CA ALA A 261 -6.99 1.37 -0.66
C ALA A 261 -8.10 2.29 -0.10
N GLY A 262 -8.76 1.84 0.97
CA GLY A 262 -9.88 2.55 1.60
C GLY A 262 -11.22 2.45 0.89
N GLY A 263 -11.30 1.73 -0.25
CA GLY A 263 -12.55 1.50 -0.97
C GLY A 263 -13.59 0.68 -0.17
N ALA A 264 -14.84 0.72 -0.64
CA ALA A 264 -15.95 0.03 0.01
C ALA A 264 -15.86 -1.49 -0.10
N THR A 265 -16.41 -2.19 0.90
CA THR A 265 -16.36 -3.66 1.02
C THR A 265 -17.76 -4.25 1.14
N LEU A 266 -17.99 -5.48 0.65
CA LEU A 266 -19.21 -6.24 0.95
C LEU A 266 -19.16 -6.86 2.33
N ALA A 267 -17.97 -7.30 2.74
CA ALA A 267 -17.71 -7.91 4.02
C ALA A 267 -16.25 -7.67 4.39
N ALA A 268 -15.98 -7.49 5.68
CA ALA A 268 -14.63 -7.40 6.21
C ALA A 268 -14.61 -8.02 7.60
N GLY A 269 -13.54 -8.73 7.95
CA GLY A 269 -13.51 -9.43 9.21
C GLY A 269 -12.23 -10.19 9.49
N ARG A 270 -12.30 -11.12 10.46
CA ARG A 270 -11.23 -12.09 10.72
C ARG A 270 -11.64 -13.45 10.19
N VAL A 271 -10.65 -14.23 9.78
CA VAL A 271 -10.85 -15.57 9.24
C VAL A 271 -9.87 -16.55 9.88
N VAL A 272 -10.35 -17.75 10.17
CA VAL A 272 -9.54 -18.90 10.57
C VAL A 272 -9.80 -20.01 9.56
N VAL A 273 -8.74 -20.43 8.88
CA VAL A 273 -8.75 -21.45 7.82
C VAL A 273 -7.64 -22.45 8.10
N ASP A 274 -7.99 -23.72 7.97
CA ASP A 274 -7.10 -24.85 8.15
C ASP A 274 -7.03 -25.63 6.84
N ASN A 275 -5.89 -25.54 6.15
CA ASN A 275 -5.65 -26.22 4.88
C ASN A 275 -6.79 -26.02 3.87
N GLY A 276 -7.22 -24.76 3.73
CA GLY A 276 -8.29 -24.34 2.82
C GLY A 276 -9.70 -24.51 3.39
N VAL A 277 -9.87 -25.26 4.48
CA VAL A 277 -11.17 -25.44 5.13
C VAL A 277 -11.44 -24.30 6.10
N LEU A 278 -12.50 -23.53 5.83
CA LEU A 278 -12.97 -22.48 6.71
C LEU A 278 -13.42 -23.07 8.07
N LYS A 279 -12.78 -22.63 9.16
CA LYS A 279 -13.16 -23.01 10.53
C LYS A 279 -14.03 -21.94 11.18
N THR A 280 -13.57 -20.69 11.12
CA THR A 280 -14.25 -19.57 11.79
C THR A 280 -14.18 -18.32 10.93
N ILE A 281 -15.27 -17.55 10.93
CA ILE A 281 -15.31 -16.20 10.38
C ILE A 281 -16.01 -15.28 11.38
N SER A 282 -15.52 -14.05 11.50
CA SER A 282 -16.18 -13.05 12.35
C SER A 282 -16.21 -11.69 11.67
N ALA A 283 -17.30 -10.96 11.87
CA ALA A 283 -17.52 -9.60 11.39
C ALA A 283 -16.76 -8.58 12.26
N TYR A 284 -15.48 -8.84 12.53
CA TYR A 284 -14.66 -7.95 13.34
C TYR A 284 -13.74 -7.13 12.45
N SER A 285 -14.19 -5.93 12.10
CA SER A 285 -13.34 -4.90 11.51
C SER A 285 -13.44 -3.62 12.34
N GLY A 286 -12.29 -3.13 12.81
CA GLY A 286 -12.22 -1.82 13.45
C GLY A 286 -12.34 -0.67 12.45
N HIS A 287 -12.26 -0.95 11.14
CA HIS A 287 -12.17 0.06 10.08
C HIS A 287 -13.46 0.17 9.27
N TYR A 288 -14.12 -0.92 8.96
CA TYR A 288 -15.42 -0.94 8.27
C TYR A 288 -16.43 -1.39 9.29
N ARG A 289 -17.40 -0.55 9.71
CA ARG A 289 -18.36 -0.87 10.78
C ARG A 289 -19.29 -2.01 10.35
N PRO A 290 -19.05 -3.27 10.74
CA PRO A 290 -19.81 -4.40 10.22
C PRO A 290 -21.16 -4.46 10.96
N SER A 291 -22.27 -4.63 10.22
CA SER A 291 -23.57 -4.98 10.82
C SER A 291 -23.68 -6.51 10.98
N ASP A 292 -24.65 -7.01 11.74
CA ASP A 292 -24.89 -8.46 11.89
C ASP A 292 -25.14 -9.16 10.54
N ASP A 293 -25.58 -8.40 9.54
CA ASP A 293 -25.82 -8.86 8.17
C ASP A 293 -24.59 -8.88 7.25
N SER A 294 -23.46 -8.36 7.72
CA SER A 294 -22.24 -8.16 6.92
C SER A 294 -21.55 -9.43 6.48
N LEU A 295 -21.81 -10.57 7.14
CA LEU A 295 -21.25 -11.86 6.74
C LEU A 295 -22.11 -12.61 5.72
N LYS A 296 -23.39 -12.22 5.54
CA LYS A 296 -24.29 -12.90 4.59
C LYS A 296 -23.71 -12.99 3.17
N PRO A 297 -23.05 -11.94 2.61
CA PRO A 297 -22.39 -12.05 1.31
C PRO A 297 -21.29 -13.11 1.28
N PHE A 298 -20.47 -13.19 2.33
CA PHE A 298 -19.43 -14.20 2.45
C PHE A 298 -20.02 -15.61 2.54
N SER A 299 -21.02 -15.83 3.41
CA SER A 299 -21.67 -17.12 3.55
C SER A 299 -22.34 -17.59 2.24
N ARG A 300 -22.97 -16.68 1.48
CA ARG A 300 -23.55 -17.00 0.17
C ARG A 300 -22.49 -17.33 -0.87
N PHE A 301 -21.39 -16.58 -0.90
CA PHE A 301 -20.26 -16.85 -1.79
C PHE A 301 -19.66 -18.23 -1.51
N PHE A 302 -19.49 -18.58 -0.23
CA PHE A 302 -18.99 -19.89 0.18
C PHE A 302 -20.00 -21.02 -0.07
N GLY A 303 -21.30 -20.78 0.18
CA GLY A 303 -22.36 -21.77 0.03
C GLY A 303 -22.68 -22.13 -1.43
N ARG A 304 -22.73 -21.15 -2.34
CA ARG A 304 -22.99 -21.41 -3.78
C ARG A 304 -21.92 -22.28 -4.44
N MET A 305 -20.68 -22.19 -3.98
CA MET A 305 -19.54 -22.94 -4.51
C MET A 305 -19.37 -24.34 -3.90
N LYS A 306 -20.22 -24.73 -2.94
CA LYS A 306 -20.34 -26.12 -2.46
C LYS A 306 -21.38 -26.94 -3.23
N SER A 307 -22.24 -26.26 -4.00
CA SER A 307 -23.39 -26.86 -4.70
C SER A 307 -23.22 -26.90 -6.22
N ALA A 308 -22.06 -26.46 -6.71
CA ALA A 308 -21.59 -26.63 -8.09
C ALA A 308 -20.48 -27.67 -8.07
#